data_AF-A0A9D3VSH5-F1
#
_entry.id   AF-A0A9D3VSH5-F1
#
_cell.length_a   1.000
_cell.length_b   1.000
_cell.length_c   1.000
_cell.angle_alpha   90.00
_cell.angle_beta   90.00
_cell.angle_gamma   90.00
#
_symmetry.space_group_name_H-M   'P 1'
#
loop_
_entity.id
_entity.type
_entity.pdbx_description
1 polymer ?
#
loop_
_entity_poly.entity_id
_entity_poly.type
_entity_poly.pdbx_seq_one_letter_code
_entity_poly.pdbx_strand_id
1 'polypeptide(L)'
;MGFHLPLYFLFLLCPILQAADFQDPTCGKEVCGNITIPSPFGIHSTCYADPSFRVACNPTPNGNKPFINVNGIDLEVLDSIYSDAIIISNPVTYINCDHISETSVSVNLAGTPFFFSSDKNYFGSVGCENLATILSNGTDSLGGCIQPRCHDDASESGCFTQITANLTSYTVNMTAMYPDSNRCASAFIFSLYSFSIAYPLPTGINNGTTHVPAVLSWNSTYCGDGGCTRPGLGPINTYKIESCGNVTFHYPFSMKDQDDSNVWFKVVCNKTANGEKVPFLNINGKNLQILDFNFLAGTIEVNHPITYSNCRKNHHNGMSLNLTGTCFYYSDSNYFWSSGCGNLVTIFGNETDNLISGCLQPSCRINNNTSPIASSCLLTIPKGLSSFFANMSNMVDSSDYRRKTSCGFVSVISYKSDLNDDFDLSNRTHFPTQLQWATLLYGECYLNDSSDTSCTLDGQYCWSKLSSNHLCSCQRDTNDISYSRSCKGIS
;
A
#
# COMPACT_ATOMS: atom_id res chain seq x y z
N MET A 1 79.98 63.42 0.12
CA MET A 1 78.94 64.35 0.61
C MET A 1 77.69 64.10 -0.22
N GLY A 2 76.59 63.65 0.37
CA GLY A 2 75.39 63.29 -0.38
C GLY A 2 74.21 63.12 0.57
N PHE A 3 73.53 64.25 0.79
CA PHE A 3 72.24 64.53 1.40
C PHE A 3 71.38 63.39 1.99
N HIS A 4 71.02 63.60 3.27
CA HIS A 4 69.97 62.90 4.02
C HIS A 4 68.56 63.24 3.52
N LEU A 5 67.68 62.23 3.46
CA LEU A 5 66.24 62.40 3.67
C LEU A 5 65.71 61.19 4.47
N PRO A 6 65.12 61.38 5.67
CA PRO A 6 64.59 60.29 6.49
C PRO A 6 63.14 59.94 6.08
N LEU A 7 62.90 58.66 5.85
CA LEU A 7 61.61 58.07 5.56
C LEU A 7 60.78 57.98 6.86
N TYR A 8 59.77 58.84 7.01
CA TYR A 8 58.80 58.76 8.12
C TYR A 8 57.80 57.62 7.87
N PHE A 9 57.71 56.70 8.83
CA PHE A 9 56.82 55.55 8.88
C PHE A 9 55.37 56.02 9.14
N LEU A 10 54.50 55.95 8.14
CA LEU A 10 53.06 56.23 8.28
C LEU A 10 52.34 54.91 8.62
N PHE A 11 51.83 54.80 9.85
CA PHE A 11 50.94 53.71 10.28
C PHE A 11 49.60 53.79 9.53
N LEU A 12 49.36 52.84 8.62
CA LEU A 12 48.05 52.57 8.03
C LEU A 12 47.28 51.62 8.95
N LEU A 13 46.42 52.16 9.81
CA LEU A 13 45.36 51.42 10.50
C LEU A 13 44.18 51.25 9.53
N CYS A 14 43.98 50.03 9.03
CA CYS A 14 42.80 49.64 8.27
C CYS A 14 41.62 49.41 9.26
N PRO A 15 40.43 49.98 9.03
CA PRO A 15 39.27 49.68 9.86
C PRO A 15 38.80 48.26 9.54
N ILE A 16 38.80 47.39 10.54
CA ILE A 16 38.15 46.08 10.47
C ILE A 16 36.64 46.35 10.45
N LEU A 17 36.01 46.28 9.27
CA LEU A 17 34.58 46.03 9.21
C LEU A 17 34.34 44.65 9.83
N GLN A 18 33.82 44.61 11.06
CA GLN A 18 33.16 43.41 11.54
C GLN A 18 31.93 43.20 10.66
N ALA A 19 32.01 42.22 9.77
CA ALA A 19 30.81 41.59 9.24
C ALA A 19 30.05 41.04 10.46
N ALA A 20 28.85 41.56 10.70
CA ALA A 20 27.92 40.88 11.57
C ALA A 20 27.68 39.50 10.97
N ASP A 21 28.00 38.46 11.73
CA ASP A 21 27.66 37.09 11.38
C ASP A 21 26.13 37.05 11.23
N PHE A 22 25.63 36.96 10.01
CA PHE A 22 24.23 36.63 9.77
C PHE A 22 24.12 35.15 10.11
N GLN A 23 23.87 34.85 11.39
CA GLN A 23 23.43 33.53 11.79
C GLN A 23 22.09 33.30 11.10
N ASP A 24 22.12 32.58 9.98
CA ASP A 24 20.96 31.86 9.48
C ASP A 24 20.40 31.07 10.68
N PRO A 25 19.16 31.30 11.12
CA PRO A 25 18.59 30.50 12.20
C PRO A 25 18.47 29.08 11.66
N THR A 26 19.46 28.24 11.93
CA THR A 26 19.41 26.81 11.61
C THR A 26 18.21 26.23 12.35
N CYS A 27 17.09 26.15 11.65
CA CYS A 27 15.93 25.42 12.10
C CYS A 27 16.33 23.95 12.11
N GLY A 28 16.53 23.43 13.32
CA GLY A 28 16.75 22.01 13.53
C GLY A 28 15.50 21.21 13.19
N LYS A 29 15.58 19.90 13.39
CA LYS A 29 14.44 18.99 13.20
C LYS A 29 13.37 19.28 14.26
N GLU A 30 12.30 19.99 13.89
CA GLU A 30 11.15 20.24 14.76
C GLU A 30 10.22 19.02 14.78
N VAL A 31 9.69 18.70 15.97
CA VAL A 31 8.83 17.52 16.20
C VAL A 31 7.64 17.92 17.06
N CYS A 32 6.46 17.43 16.71
CA CYS A 32 5.24 17.57 17.51
C CYS A 32 4.56 16.21 17.68
N GLY A 33 4.54 15.70 18.91
CA GLY A 33 4.07 14.34 19.18
C GLY A 33 4.96 13.31 18.47
N ASN A 34 4.36 12.51 17.59
CA ASN A 34 5.07 11.51 16.78
C ASN A 34 5.40 12.00 15.36
N ILE A 35 5.09 13.26 15.03
CA ILE A 35 5.24 13.81 13.69
C ILE A 35 6.46 14.73 13.64
N THR A 36 7.36 14.44 12.70
CA THR A 36 8.43 15.38 12.32
C THR A 36 7.84 16.45 11.42
N ILE A 37 8.06 17.71 11.72
CA ILE A 37 7.55 18.82 10.90
C ILE A 37 8.46 18.98 9.67
N PRO A 38 7.95 18.79 8.43
CA PRO A 38 8.76 18.88 7.23
C PRO A 38 8.96 20.35 6.81
N SER A 39 10.08 20.68 6.18
CA SER A 39 10.15 21.93 5.40
C SER A 39 9.07 21.92 4.30
N PRO A 40 8.37 23.03 4.02
CA PRO A 40 8.59 24.39 4.53
C PRO A 40 7.74 24.74 5.76
N PHE A 41 7.22 23.74 6.48
CA PHE A 41 6.49 23.93 7.73
C PHE A 41 7.42 24.15 8.92
N GLY A 42 6.89 24.84 9.92
CA GLY A 42 7.60 25.10 11.17
C GLY A 42 6.69 25.55 12.30
N ILE A 43 7.10 25.26 13.53
CA ILE A 43 6.47 25.63 14.79
C ILE A 43 6.97 27.01 15.21
N HIS A 44 8.30 27.21 15.18
CA HIS A 44 8.90 28.49 15.50
C HIS A 44 8.80 29.47 14.32
N SER A 45 8.65 30.76 14.62
CA SER A 45 8.41 31.81 13.61
C SER A 45 9.55 32.00 12.61
N THR A 46 10.73 31.46 12.89
CA THR A 46 11.89 31.47 12.00
C THR A 46 12.00 30.20 11.14
N CYS A 47 11.12 29.22 11.33
CA CYS A 47 11.25 27.87 10.77
C CYS A 47 10.21 27.47 9.73
N TYR A 48 9.23 28.33 9.47
CA TYR A 48 8.32 28.16 8.33
C TYR A 48 8.61 29.19 7.26
N ALA A 49 8.40 28.83 5.99
CA ALA A 49 8.70 29.73 4.87
C ALA A 49 7.67 30.85 4.66
N ASP A 50 6.40 30.59 5.00
CA ASP A 50 5.29 31.55 4.93
C ASP A 50 4.30 31.27 6.08
N PRO A 51 3.58 32.28 6.60
CA PRO A 51 2.60 32.07 7.67
C PRO A 51 1.58 30.95 7.42
N SER A 52 1.28 30.61 6.17
CA SER A 52 0.40 29.48 5.81
C SER A 52 0.99 28.12 6.17
N PHE A 53 2.32 28.01 6.32
CA PHE A 53 3.04 26.80 6.73
C PHE A 53 3.34 26.77 8.24
N ARG A 54 2.78 27.69 9.02
CA ARG A 54 2.93 27.67 10.47
C ARG A 54 2.18 26.48 11.07
N VAL A 55 2.86 25.73 11.92
CA VAL A 55 2.30 24.61 12.67
C VAL A 55 2.05 25.02 14.12
N ALA A 56 0.83 24.77 14.60
CA ALA A 56 0.49 24.83 16.01
C ALA A 56 0.59 23.42 16.63
N CYS A 57 1.47 23.26 17.62
CA CYS A 57 1.61 22.00 18.34
C CYS A 57 0.74 22.04 19.61
N ASN A 58 -0.48 21.50 19.52
CA ASN A 58 -1.48 21.64 20.57
C ASN A 58 -1.56 20.38 21.45
N PRO A 59 -1.68 20.52 22.79
CA PRO A 59 -1.85 19.38 23.69
C PRO A 59 -3.24 18.77 23.54
N THR A 60 -3.32 17.46 23.35
CA THR A 60 -4.57 16.69 23.30
C THR A 60 -4.53 15.53 24.30
N PRO A 61 -5.67 14.86 24.61
CA PRO A 61 -5.69 13.71 25.53
C PRO A 61 -4.72 12.58 25.16
N ASN A 62 -4.40 12.45 23.86
CA ASN A 62 -3.51 11.41 23.33
C ASN A 62 -2.08 11.93 23.04
N GLY A 63 -1.70 13.07 23.61
CA GLY A 63 -0.40 13.72 23.41
C GLY A 63 -0.49 14.99 22.56
N ASN A 64 0.68 15.60 22.31
CA ASN A 64 0.75 16.78 21.47
C ASN A 64 0.48 16.41 20.01
N LYS A 65 -0.34 17.20 19.32
CA LYS A 65 -0.70 17.00 17.91
C LYS A 65 -0.43 18.26 17.09
N PRO A 66 0.13 18.14 15.88
CA PRO A 66 0.36 19.27 14.98
C PRO A 66 -0.91 19.65 14.22
N PHE A 67 -1.15 20.96 14.11
CA PHE A 67 -2.25 21.53 13.34
C PHE A 67 -1.74 22.64 12.43
N ILE A 68 -2.33 22.76 11.24
CA ILE A 68 -2.15 23.91 10.36
C ILE A 68 -3.47 24.65 10.24
N ASN A 69 -3.43 25.98 10.20
CA ASN A 69 -4.63 26.79 10.00
C ASN A 69 -4.77 27.15 8.52
N VAL A 70 -5.83 26.65 7.89
CA VAL A 70 -6.16 26.98 6.50
C VAL A 70 -7.46 27.75 6.49
N ASN A 71 -7.38 29.06 6.21
CA ASN A 71 -8.53 29.96 6.10
C ASN A 71 -9.50 29.86 7.30
N GLY A 72 -8.98 29.71 8.52
CA GLY A 72 -9.78 29.64 9.75
C GLY A 72 -10.18 28.22 10.17
N ILE A 73 -9.79 27.18 9.43
CA ILE A 73 -10.00 25.77 9.80
C ILE A 73 -8.67 25.19 10.27
N ASP A 74 -8.65 24.63 11.49
CA ASP A 74 -7.50 23.91 12.01
C ASP A 74 -7.53 22.44 11.53
N LEU A 75 -6.56 22.07 10.70
CA LEU A 75 -6.41 20.71 10.17
C LEU A 75 -5.28 19.99 10.89
N GLU A 76 -5.57 18.83 11.48
CA GLU A 76 -4.57 17.97 12.09
C GLU A 76 -3.63 17.41 11.00
N VAL A 77 -2.32 17.54 11.19
CA VAL A 77 -1.31 16.91 10.33
C VAL A 77 -1.09 15.48 10.83
N LEU A 78 -1.43 14.51 9.99
CA LEU A 78 -1.36 13.09 10.31
C LEU A 78 0.00 12.48 9.97
N ASP A 79 0.62 12.95 8.89
CA ASP A 79 1.95 12.49 8.46
C ASP A 79 2.56 13.46 7.44
N SER A 80 3.86 13.33 7.22
CA SER A 80 4.65 14.17 6.32
C SER A 80 5.56 13.34 5.42
N ILE A 81 5.03 12.28 4.82
CA ILE A 81 5.82 11.31 4.04
C ILE A 81 6.35 11.84 2.70
N TYR A 82 5.72 12.88 2.14
CA TYR A 82 6.11 13.49 0.87
C TYR A 82 7.06 14.67 1.09
N SER A 83 7.86 15.01 0.08
CA SER A 83 8.72 16.22 0.10
C SER A 83 7.94 17.50 -0.23
N ASP A 84 6.83 17.37 -0.96
CA ASP A 84 6.01 18.44 -1.50
C ASP A 84 4.54 18.34 -1.06
N ALA A 85 4.24 17.47 -0.08
CA ALA A 85 2.90 17.26 0.43
C ALA A 85 2.85 16.79 1.89
N ILE A 86 1.71 17.00 2.55
CA ILE A 86 1.41 16.50 3.90
C ILE A 86 0.08 15.78 3.90
N ILE A 87 -0.07 14.80 4.81
CA ILE A 87 -1.35 14.13 5.06
C ILE A 87 -2.05 14.87 6.18
N ILE A 88 -3.30 15.26 5.95
CA ILE A 88 -4.14 15.95 6.93
C ILE A 88 -5.41 15.15 7.24
N SER A 89 -5.98 15.41 8.40
CA SER A 89 -7.32 14.93 8.78
C SER A 89 -8.37 15.84 8.14
N ASN A 90 -8.86 15.45 6.96
CA ASN A 90 -9.81 16.23 6.17
C ASN A 90 -11.24 16.03 6.69
N PRO A 91 -12.00 17.10 6.97
CA PRO A 91 -13.40 16.96 7.36
C PRO A 91 -14.26 16.35 6.26
N VAL A 92 -15.28 15.61 6.69
CA VAL A 92 -16.28 14.99 5.82
C VAL A 92 -17.48 15.93 5.67
N THR A 93 -17.98 16.07 4.45
CA THR A 93 -19.19 16.85 4.15
C THR A 93 -20.42 15.94 4.26
N TYR A 94 -21.33 16.28 5.19
CA TYR A 94 -22.60 15.58 5.37
C TYR A 94 -23.77 16.28 4.67
N ILE A 95 -24.68 15.50 4.10
CA ILE A 95 -25.83 15.98 3.35
C ILE A 95 -27.06 15.19 3.81
N ASN A 96 -28.16 15.90 4.11
CA ASN A 96 -29.43 15.32 4.57
C ASN A 96 -29.33 14.48 5.85
N CYS A 97 -28.50 14.90 6.81
CA CYS A 97 -28.30 14.22 8.09
C CYS A 97 -28.86 15.07 9.25
N ASP A 98 -30.06 14.71 9.75
CA ASP A 98 -30.84 15.50 10.73
C ASP A 98 -30.18 15.69 12.12
N HIS A 99 -29.08 14.97 12.40
CA HIS A 99 -28.38 14.99 13.69
C HIS A 99 -26.97 15.59 13.65
N ILE A 100 -26.51 16.07 12.49
CA ILE A 100 -25.18 16.66 12.35
C ILE A 100 -25.37 18.14 12.01
N SER A 101 -25.59 18.94 13.07
CA SER A 101 -25.80 20.38 12.97
C SER A 101 -24.49 21.15 12.78
N GLU A 102 -23.69 20.79 11.79
CA GLU A 102 -22.57 21.63 11.37
C GLU A 102 -22.57 21.70 9.84
N THR A 103 -22.76 22.93 9.35
CA THR A 103 -22.60 23.36 7.97
C THR A 103 -21.54 22.54 7.24
N SER A 104 -21.81 22.06 6.03
CA SER A 104 -20.83 21.42 5.15
C SER A 104 -19.47 22.12 5.21
N VAL A 105 -18.54 21.61 6.02
CA VAL A 105 -17.21 22.21 6.16
C VAL A 105 -16.37 21.67 5.02
N SER A 106 -16.46 22.32 3.85
CA SER A 106 -15.47 22.10 2.80
C SER A 106 -14.24 22.95 3.08
N VAL A 107 -13.07 22.34 2.94
CA VAL A 107 -11.80 23.06 3.11
C VAL A 107 -11.57 23.92 1.87
N ASN A 108 -11.60 25.24 2.04
CA ASN A 108 -11.24 26.19 1.00
C ASN A 108 -9.76 26.56 1.13
N LEU A 109 -8.95 26.11 0.18
CA LEU A 109 -7.50 26.41 0.09
C LEU A 109 -7.22 27.63 -0.79
N ALA A 110 -8.24 28.29 -1.36
CA ALA A 110 -8.04 29.46 -2.21
C ALA A 110 -7.28 30.56 -1.47
N GLY A 111 -6.29 31.14 -2.14
CA GLY A 111 -5.38 32.14 -1.55
C GLY A 111 -4.27 31.56 -0.68
N THR A 112 -4.24 30.24 -0.46
CA THR A 112 -3.14 29.56 0.23
C THR A 112 -2.18 28.90 -0.76
N PRO A 113 -0.97 28.51 -0.32
CA PRO A 113 -0.03 27.70 -1.10
C PRO A 113 -0.52 26.28 -1.46
N PHE A 114 -1.58 25.82 -0.80
CA PHE A 114 -2.00 24.42 -0.81
C PHE A 114 -3.02 24.11 -1.90
N PHE A 115 -2.97 22.88 -2.40
CA PHE A 115 -3.98 22.30 -3.27
C PHE A 115 -4.13 20.80 -3.02
N PHE A 116 -5.32 20.25 -3.27
CA PHE A 116 -5.53 18.82 -3.39
C PHE A 116 -5.07 18.36 -4.77
N SER A 117 -4.01 17.57 -4.82
CA SER A 117 -3.45 17.07 -6.08
C SER A 117 -4.24 15.85 -6.59
N SER A 118 -4.54 15.81 -7.89
CA SER A 118 -5.36 14.74 -8.51
C SER A 118 -4.67 13.38 -8.58
N ASP A 119 -3.35 13.35 -8.46
CA ASP A 119 -2.52 12.13 -8.43
C ASP A 119 -2.44 11.50 -7.03
N LYS A 120 -2.60 12.29 -5.96
CA LYS A 120 -2.48 11.85 -4.57
C LYS A 120 -3.83 11.71 -3.85
N ASN A 121 -4.92 12.21 -4.45
CA ASN A 121 -6.25 12.24 -3.84
C ASN A 121 -7.36 11.70 -4.74
N TYR A 122 -8.41 11.18 -4.09
CA TYR A 122 -9.63 10.64 -4.67
C TYR A 122 -10.84 11.33 -4.05
N PHE A 123 -11.96 11.29 -4.77
CA PHE A 123 -13.25 11.73 -4.27
C PHE A 123 -14.08 10.52 -3.85
N GLY A 124 -14.50 10.48 -2.59
CA GLY A 124 -15.31 9.39 -2.02
C GLY A 124 -16.65 9.89 -1.52
N SER A 125 -17.61 8.98 -1.47
CA SER A 125 -18.92 9.22 -0.91
C SER A 125 -19.50 7.97 -0.27
N VAL A 126 -20.08 8.13 0.93
CA VAL A 126 -20.80 7.10 1.68
C VAL A 126 -22.27 7.44 1.65
N GLY A 127 -23.11 6.44 1.43
CA GLY A 127 -24.55 6.58 1.35
C GLY A 127 -25.12 5.65 0.27
N CYS A 128 -26.41 5.84 0.00
CA CYS A 128 -27.16 5.02 -0.93
C CYS A 128 -27.97 5.90 -1.88
N GLU A 129 -28.10 5.44 -3.12
CA GLU A 129 -29.07 5.97 -4.10
C GLU A 129 -28.87 7.43 -4.56
N ASN A 130 -27.73 8.05 -4.23
CA ASN A 130 -27.35 9.37 -4.73
C ASN A 130 -26.24 9.33 -5.79
N LEU A 131 -26.25 10.31 -6.67
CA LEU A 131 -25.10 10.71 -7.48
C LEU A 131 -24.33 11.79 -6.72
N ALA A 132 -23.15 11.45 -6.23
CA ALA A 132 -22.21 12.38 -5.61
C ALA A 132 -21.29 12.96 -6.68
N THR A 133 -21.24 14.29 -6.78
CA THR A 133 -20.36 14.99 -7.74
C THR A 133 -19.51 16.02 -7.02
N ILE A 134 -18.25 16.12 -7.44
CA ILE A 134 -17.32 17.15 -6.98
C ILE A 134 -17.17 18.21 -8.07
N LEU A 135 -17.39 19.47 -7.68
CA LEU A 135 -17.38 20.63 -8.56
C LEU A 135 -16.19 21.53 -8.20
N SER A 136 -15.41 21.94 -9.20
CA SER A 136 -14.42 23.01 -9.08
C SER A 136 -15.13 24.36 -9.06
N ASN A 137 -14.81 25.21 -8.08
CA ASN A 137 -15.38 26.56 -7.94
C ASN A 137 -16.92 26.63 -8.06
N GLY A 138 -17.62 25.52 -7.76
CA GLY A 138 -19.07 25.39 -7.86
C GLY A 138 -19.65 25.26 -9.27
N THR A 139 -18.84 25.21 -10.34
CA THR A 139 -19.34 25.23 -11.73
C THR A 139 -18.91 24.05 -12.59
N ASP A 140 -17.66 23.58 -12.46
CA ASP A 140 -17.10 22.55 -13.36
C ASP A 140 -17.05 21.18 -12.67
N SER A 141 -17.73 20.17 -13.23
CA SER A 141 -17.67 18.81 -12.68
C SER A 141 -16.30 18.17 -12.93
N LEU A 142 -15.60 17.81 -11.86
CA LEU A 142 -14.28 17.19 -11.91
C LEU A 142 -14.32 15.68 -11.67
N GLY A 143 -15.46 15.16 -11.27
CA GLY A 143 -15.64 13.75 -10.95
C GLY A 143 -16.99 13.51 -10.27
N GLY A 144 -17.44 12.27 -10.34
CA GLY A 144 -18.60 11.83 -9.58
C GLY A 144 -18.66 10.33 -9.47
N CYS A 145 -19.42 9.86 -8.50
CA CYS A 145 -19.67 8.44 -8.32
C CYS A 145 -21.14 8.22 -7.95
N ILE A 146 -21.67 7.08 -8.41
CA ILE A 146 -23.05 6.68 -8.15
C ILE A 146 -23.04 5.75 -6.95
N GLN A 147 -23.75 6.14 -5.89
CA GLN A 147 -23.94 5.31 -4.71
C GLN A 147 -24.86 4.12 -5.06
N PRO A 148 -24.57 2.92 -4.54
CA PRO A 148 -25.36 1.73 -4.84
C PRO A 148 -26.78 1.82 -4.28
N ARG A 149 -27.63 0.91 -4.75
CA ARG A 149 -28.97 0.70 -4.19
C ARG A 149 -28.86 -0.14 -2.91
N CYS A 150 -29.51 0.28 -1.83
CA CYS A 150 -29.42 -0.40 -0.53
C CYS A 150 -30.80 -0.62 0.09
N HIS A 151 -31.04 -1.81 0.64
CA HIS A 151 -32.17 -2.09 1.54
C HIS A 151 -31.69 -1.82 2.98
N ASP A 152 -32.21 -0.75 3.57
CA ASP A 152 -31.87 -0.17 4.89
C ASP A 152 -30.43 0.35 5.07
N ASP A 153 -30.17 1.05 6.19
CA ASP A 153 -28.97 1.84 6.54
C ASP A 153 -27.67 1.03 6.48
N ALA A 154 -27.26 0.64 5.28
CA ALA A 154 -25.99 -0.02 5.02
C ALA A 154 -24.87 0.96 5.38
N SER A 155 -24.28 0.75 6.56
CA SER A 155 -23.30 1.65 7.19
C SER A 155 -22.05 1.88 6.33
N GLU A 156 -21.73 0.96 5.41
CA GLU A 156 -20.50 0.94 4.60
C GLU A 156 -20.75 1.05 3.08
N SER A 157 -21.99 1.33 2.66
CA SER A 157 -22.29 1.49 1.23
C SER A 157 -21.79 2.82 0.71
N GLY A 158 -21.20 2.81 -0.48
CA GLY A 158 -20.81 4.04 -1.15
C GLY A 158 -19.94 3.79 -2.38
N CYS A 159 -19.21 4.81 -2.78
CA CYS A 159 -18.42 4.81 -3.99
C CYS A 159 -17.25 5.79 -3.87
N PHE A 160 -16.24 5.62 -4.74
CA PHE A 160 -15.23 6.65 -4.94
C PHE A 160 -14.83 6.72 -6.41
N THR A 161 -14.17 7.81 -6.78
CA THR A 161 -13.65 8.06 -8.13
C THR A 161 -12.38 8.90 -8.06
N GLN A 162 -11.63 8.94 -9.15
CA GLN A 162 -10.48 9.84 -9.30
C GLN A 162 -10.96 11.27 -9.52
N ILE A 163 -10.18 12.23 -9.03
CA ILE A 163 -10.38 13.65 -9.34
C ILE A 163 -9.58 13.96 -10.60
N THR A 164 -10.12 14.75 -11.53
CA THR A 164 -9.47 14.99 -12.83
C THR A 164 -8.56 16.23 -12.88
N ALA A 165 -8.49 17.01 -11.80
CA ALA A 165 -7.67 18.22 -11.73
C ALA A 165 -7.27 18.56 -10.28
N ASN A 166 -6.23 19.38 -10.16
CA ASN A 166 -5.81 19.94 -8.88
C ASN A 166 -6.83 20.96 -8.37
N LEU A 167 -7.13 20.91 -7.08
CA LEU A 167 -8.22 21.65 -6.47
C LEU A 167 -7.74 22.54 -5.33
N THR A 168 -8.04 23.84 -5.41
CA THR A 168 -7.91 24.76 -4.27
C THR A 168 -9.24 25.04 -3.58
N SER A 169 -10.36 24.80 -4.26
CA SER A 169 -11.70 24.93 -3.68
C SER A 169 -12.65 23.99 -4.40
N TYR A 170 -13.54 23.36 -3.65
CA TYR A 170 -14.52 22.44 -4.20
C TYR A 170 -15.87 22.53 -3.49
N THR A 171 -16.91 22.18 -4.22
CA THR A 171 -18.25 21.99 -3.69
C THR A 171 -18.70 20.58 -4.01
N VAL A 172 -19.39 19.94 -3.08
CA VAL A 172 -20.06 18.68 -3.35
C VAL A 172 -21.51 18.96 -3.71
N ASN A 173 -21.97 18.37 -4.81
CA ASN A 173 -23.38 18.32 -5.15
C ASN A 173 -23.87 16.87 -5.12
N MET A 174 -25.00 16.64 -4.46
CA MET A 174 -25.59 15.34 -4.27
C MET A 174 -26.98 15.34 -4.89
N THR A 175 -27.18 14.51 -5.91
CA THR A 175 -28.46 14.41 -6.61
C THR A 175 -29.08 13.05 -6.34
N ALA A 176 -30.31 13.04 -5.81
CA ALA A 176 -31.10 11.83 -5.67
C ALA A 176 -31.31 11.19 -7.05
N MET A 177 -30.88 9.94 -7.22
CA MET A 177 -31.05 9.22 -8.50
C MET A 177 -32.43 8.56 -8.60
N TYR A 178 -33.10 8.35 -7.46
CA TYR A 178 -34.41 7.70 -7.36
C TYR A 178 -35.39 8.57 -6.55
N PRO A 179 -36.72 8.50 -6.82
CA PRO A 179 -37.73 9.15 -5.99
C PRO A 179 -37.61 8.64 -4.54
N ASP A 180 -37.80 9.52 -3.55
CA ASP A 180 -37.70 9.26 -2.10
C ASP A 180 -36.27 9.08 -1.53
N SER A 181 -35.22 9.34 -2.31
CA SER A 181 -33.84 9.30 -1.82
C SER A 181 -33.42 10.60 -1.11
N ASN A 182 -33.92 10.81 0.12
CA ASN A 182 -33.46 11.87 1.02
C ASN A 182 -32.68 11.30 2.21
N ARG A 183 -31.87 10.27 1.96
CA ARG A 183 -31.10 9.57 3.00
C ARG A 183 -29.83 10.34 3.32
N CYS A 184 -29.40 10.25 4.59
CA CYS A 184 -28.13 10.82 5.04
C CYS A 184 -26.98 10.21 4.23
N ALA A 185 -26.17 11.09 3.66
CA ALA A 185 -25.01 10.72 2.87
C ALA A 185 -23.84 11.65 3.22
N SER A 186 -22.64 11.19 2.91
CA SER A 186 -21.44 11.97 3.11
C SER A 186 -20.52 11.89 1.92
N ALA A 187 -19.65 12.89 1.79
CA ALA A 187 -18.69 13.00 0.71
C ALA A 187 -17.41 13.68 1.19
N PHE A 188 -16.28 13.31 0.60
CA PHE A 188 -14.98 13.74 1.07
C PHE A 188 -13.89 13.56 0.01
N ILE A 189 -12.82 14.34 0.14
CA ILE A 189 -11.55 14.08 -0.53
C ILE A 189 -10.70 13.24 0.42
N PHE A 190 -10.08 12.18 -0.09
CA PHE A 190 -9.20 11.31 0.71
C PHE A 190 -8.03 10.79 -0.12
N SER A 191 -7.02 10.25 0.55
CA SER A 191 -5.90 9.56 -0.09
C SER A 191 -5.96 8.06 0.18
N LEU A 192 -5.82 7.25 -0.88
CA LEU A 192 -5.72 5.78 -0.75
C LEU A 192 -4.48 5.34 0.04
N TYR A 193 -3.49 6.21 0.23
CA TYR A 193 -2.31 5.90 1.06
C TYR A 193 -2.69 5.46 2.47
N SER A 194 -3.76 6.02 3.03
CA SER A 194 -4.15 5.78 4.41
C SER A 194 -5.10 4.60 4.60
N PHE A 195 -5.40 3.83 3.54
CA PHE A 195 -6.38 2.74 3.62
C PHE A 195 -5.95 1.47 2.87
N SER A 196 -6.34 0.31 3.40
CA SER A 196 -6.29 -0.96 2.67
C SER A 196 -7.39 -1.01 1.61
N ILE A 197 -7.04 -1.30 0.35
CA ILE A 197 -8.02 -1.31 -0.75
C ILE A 197 -9.11 -2.37 -0.52
N ALA A 198 -10.34 -1.90 -0.36
CA ALA A 198 -11.58 -2.63 -0.62
C ALA A 198 -12.40 -1.83 -1.65
N TYR A 199 -13.03 -2.54 -2.58
CA TYR A 199 -14.03 -1.97 -3.48
C TYR A 199 -15.40 -2.30 -2.88
N PRO A 200 -16.36 -1.37 -2.76
CA PRO A 200 -16.42 -0.06 -3.42
C PRO A 200 -15.94 1.15 -2.58
N LEU A 201 -15.58 0.95 -1.30
CA LEU A 201 -15.00 1.97 -0.42
C LEU A 201 -13.87 1.38 0.42
N PRO A 202 -12.85 2.16 0.81
CA PRO A 202 -11.80 1.67 1.69
C PRO A 202 -12.33 1.22 3.07
N THR A 203 -11.77 0.14 3.61
CA THR A 203 -12.22 -0.45 4.89
C THR A 203 -12.09 0.54 6.05
N GLY A 204 -13.13 0.65 6.87
CA GLY A 204 -13.15 1.51 8.06
C GLY A 204 -13.85 2.86 7.86
N ILE A 205 -14.23 3.23 6.63
CA ILE A 205 -15.08 4.39 6.37
C ILE A 205 -16.56 3.96 6.40
N ASN A 206 -17.33 4.63 7.25
CA ASN A 206 -18.78 4.45 7.38
C ASN A 206 -19.51 5.78 7.54
N ASN A 207 -20.84 5.74 7.69
CA ASN A 207 -21.67 6.94 7.83
C ASN A 207 -21.33 7.82 9.06
N GLY A 208 -20.70 7.27 10.11
CA GLY A 208 -20.24 8.03 11.28
C GLY A 208 -18.87 8.69 11.13
N THR A 209 -18.23 8.57 9.96
CA THR A 209 -16.86 9.08 9.74
C THR A 209 -16.85 10.59 9.61
N THR A 210 -16.26 11.29 10.59
CA THR A 210 -16.22 12.75 10.60
C THR A 210 -15.02 13.33 9.85
N HIS A 211 -13.91 12.60 9.80
CA HIS A 211 -12.69 13.01 9.11
C HIS A 211 -12.04 11.83 8.39
N VAL A 212 -11.39 12.12 7.27
CA VAL A 212 -10.64 11.14 6.48
C VAL A 212 -9.26 11.69 6.12
N PRO A 213 -8.22 10.86 6.06
CA PRO A 213 -6.90 11.31 5.62
C PRO A 213 -6.92 11.79 4.16
N ALA A 214 -6.41 13.00 3.90
CA ALA A 214 -6.22 13.56 2.55
C ALA A 214 -4.85 14.21 2.42
N VAL A 215 -4.37 14.40 1.20
CA VAL A 215 -3.03 14.95 0.91
C VAL A 215 -3.12 16.39 0.41
N LEU A 216 -2.52 17.33 1.13
CA LEU A 216 -2.30 18.70 0.66
C LEU A 216 -0.92 18.82 0.04
N SER A 217 -0.84 19.29 -1.20
CA SER A 217 0.40 19.55 -1.93
C SER A 217 0.65 21.05 -2.06
N TRP A 218 1.91 21.46 -2.26
CA TRP A 218 2.31 22.84 -2.53
C TRP A 218 3.39 22.90 -3.62
N ASN A 219 3.68 24.10 -4.12
CA ASN A 219 4.73 24.30 -5.12
C ASN A 219 6.12 24.44 -4.48
N SER A 220 7.14 23.87 -5.12
CA SER A 220 8.55 23.99 -4.79
C SER A 220 9.04 25.43 -4.52
N THR A 221 8.43 26.44 -5.14
CA THR A 221 8.79 27.86 -4.97
C THR A 221 8.66 28.36 -3.54
N TYR A 222 7.81 27.73 -2.72
CA TYR A 222 7.63 28.08 -1.30
C TYR A 222 8.81 27.67 -0.42
N CYS A 223 9.77 26.93 -0.96
CA CYS A 223 10.93 26.47 -0.22
C CYS A 223 12.20 27.27 -0.52
N GLY A 224 12.08 28.37 -1.28
CA GLY A 224 13.21 29.21 -1.69
C GLY A 224 14.22 28.48 -2.57
N ASP A 225 15.41 29.08 -2.73
CA ASP A 225 16.48 28.54 -3.58
C ASP A 225 17.02 27.19 -3.10
N GLY A 226 16.77 26.84 -1.82
CA GLY A 226 17.13 25.54 -1.23
C GLY A 226 16.22 24.38 -1.63
N GLY A 227 15.03 24.65 -2.18
CA GLY A 227 14.03 23.65 -2.60
C GLY A 227 13.33 22.94 -1.43
N CYS A 228 12.18 22.31 -1.71
CA CYS A 228 11.43 21.50 -0.72
C CYS A 228 12.04 20.11 -0.52
N THR A 229 13.20 19.86 -1.10
CA THR A 229 13.87 18.59 -0.97
C THR A 229 14.28 18.38 0.47
N ARG A 230 13.88 17.22 1.01
CA ARG A 230 14.50 16.69 2.23
C ARG A 230 16.03 16.71 2.05
N PRO A 231 16.81 17.03 3.11
CA PRO A 231 18.27 16.99 3.06
C PRO A 231 18.75 15.70 2.38
N GLY A 232 19.79 15.76 1.55
CA GLY A 232 20.32 14.57 0.88
C GLY A 232 20.60 13.44 1.87
N LEU A 233 20.40 12.19 1.43
CA LEU A 233 20.58 10.96 2.22
C LEU A 233 21.78 11.11 3.16
N GLY A 234 21.53 10.99 4.47
CA GLY A 234 22.57 10.88 5.48
C GLY A 234 23.43 9.63 5.30
N PRO A 235 24.25 9.25 6.29
CA PRO A 235 25.08 8.06 6.18
C PRO A 235 24.24 6.82 5.86
N ILE A 236 24.47 6.24 4.69
CA ILE A 236 23.75 5.07 4.17
C ILE A 236 24.38 3.81 4.77
N ASN A 237 23.55 2.97 5.40
CA ASN A 237 23.97 1.62 5.76
C ASN A 237 23.88 0.73 4.52
N THR A 238 24.99 0.08 4.14
CA THR A 238 24.96 -0.87 3.02
C THR A 238 24.86 -2.30 3.53
N TYR A 239 23.93 -3.08 2.98
CA TYR A 239 23.85 -4.51 3.24
C TYR A 239 24.19 -5.32 1.98
N LYS A 240 24.75 -6.51 2.22
CA LYS A 240 25.08 -7.45 1.15
C LYS A 240 23.82 -8.22 0.76
N ILE A 241 23.52 -8.23 -0.53
CA ILE A 241 22.46 -9.07 -1.08
C ILE A 241 22.92 -10.53 -1.07
N GLU A 242 22.05 -11.42 -0.61
CA GLU A 242 22.31 -12.86 -0.60
C GLU A 242 21.52 -13.55 -1.71
N SER A 243 22.14 -14.51 -2.38
CA SER A 243 21.51 -15.29 -3.45
C SER A 243 21.66 -16.79 -3.23
N CYS A 244 20.60 -17.54 -3.55
CA CYS A 244 20.59 -18.99 -3.54
C CYS A 244 20.02 -19.50 -4.85
N GLY A 245 20.87 -20.15 -5.65
CA GLY A 245 20.48 -20.52 -7.01
C GLY A 245 20.23 -19.26 -7.84
N ASN A 246 19.06 -19.18 -8.46
CA ASN A 246 18.65 -18.03 -9.27
C ASN A 246 17.80 -16.99 -8.51
N VAL A 247 17.58 -17.19 -7.20
CA VAL A 247 16.76 -16.28 -6.39
C VAL A 247 17.67 -15.38 -5.57
N THR A 248 17.34 -14.10 -5.57
CA THR A 248 18.05 -13.04 -4.86
C THR A 248 17.16 -12.51 -3.75
N PHE A 249 17.65 -12.49 -2.52
CA PHE A 249 16.88 -12.11 -1.34
C PHE A 249 17.29 -10.73 -0.85
N HIS A 250 16.27 -9.91 -0.55
CA HIS A 250 16.42 -8.63 0.10
C HIS A 250 15.85 -8.70 1.51
N TYR A 251 16.15 -7.69 2.32
CA TYR A 251 15.50 -7.49 3.61
C TYR A 251 13.97 -7.69 3.50
N PRO A 252 13.31 -8.34 4.45
CA PRO A 252 13.82 -8.87 5.72
C PRO A 252 14.41 -10.30 5.62
N PHE A 253 14.57 -10.86 4.43
CA PHE A 253 15.07 -12.23 4.26
C PHE A 253 16.58 -12.33 4.40
N SER A 254 17.03 -13.33 5.15
CA SER A 254 18.45 -13.63 5.37
C SER A 254 18.71 -15.14 5.36
N MET A 255 19.91 -15.54 4.98
CA MET A 255 20.36 -16.92 5.08
C MET A 255 20.62 -17.30 6.54
N LYS A 256 20.46 -18.60 6.82
CA LYS A 256 20.55 -19.22 8.16
C LYS A 256 21.84 -18.91 8.96
N ASP A 257 22.87 -18.34 8.33
CA ASP A 257 24.16 -18.02 8.96
C ASP A 257 24.23 -16.59 9.54
N GLN A 258 23.19 -15.76 9.39
CA GLN A 258 23.07 -14.47 10.07
C GLN A 258 22.20 -14.57 11.33
N ASP A 259 22.79 -14.16 12.46
CA ASP A 259 22.17 -14.12 13.78
C ASP A 259 21.21 -12.93 13.87
N ASP A 260 20.00 -13.11 13.32
CA ASP A 260 18.92 -12.14 13.46
C ASP A 260 17.62 -12.76 13.98
N SER A 261 16.88 -11.97 14.76
CA SER A 261 15.84 -12.36 15.71
C SER A 261 14.50 -12.74 15.11
N ASN A 262 14.33 -12.67 13.78
CA ASN A 262 13.06 -12.98 13.12
C ASN A 262 13.13 -14.31 12.35
N VAL A 263 12.58 -15.37 12.96
CA VAL A 263 12.66 -16.74 12.45
C VAL A 263 11.88 -16.92 11.13
N TRP A 264 10.86 -16.08 10.87
CA TRP A 264 9.98 -16.21 9.70
C TRP A 264 10.65 -15.91 8.37
N PHE A 265 11.69 -15.07 8.35
CA PHE A 265 12.36 -14.63 7.11
C PHE A 265 13.67 -15.38 6.82
N LYS A 266 13.92 -16.47 7.55
CA LYS A 266 15.14 -17.28 7.37
C LYS A 266 15.04 -18.20 6.17
N VAL A 267 15.97 -18.04 5.22
CA VAL A 267 16.09 -18.88 4.02
C VAL A 267 17.11 -19.99 4.25
N VAL A 268 16.71 -21.22 3.93
CA VAL A 268 17.59 -22.40 3.95
C VAL A 268 18.02 -22.69 2.52
N CYS A 269 19.31 -22.53 2.24
CA CYS A 269 19.88 -22.79 0.92
C CYS A 269 20.53 -24.19 0.87
N ASN A 270 19.83 -25.19 0.33
CA ASN A 270 20.33 -26.56 0.26
C ASN A 270 21.03 -26.82 -1.07
N LYS A 271 22.09 -27.63 -1.06
CA LYS A 271 22.72 -28.14 -2.29
C LYS A 271 22.08 -29.46 -2.69
N THR A 272 21.65 -29.57 -3.95
CA THR A 272 21.19 -30.83 -4.55
C THR A 272 22.37 -31.76 -4.82
N ALA A 273 22.09 -33.03 -5.13
CA ALA A 273 23.12 -34.01 -5.51
C ALA A 273 23.96 -33.55 -6.72
N ASN A 274 23.40 -32.70 -7.58
CA ASN A 274 24.08 -32.14 -8.76
C ASN A 274 24.87 -30.85 -8.43
N GLY A 275 24.91 -30.43 -7.17
CA GLY A 275 25.62 -29.23 -6.71
C GLY A 275 24.82 -27.92 -6.85
N GLU A 276 23.61 -27.98 -7.39
CA GLU A 276 22.72 -26.82 -7.55
C GLU A 276 22.19 -26.35 -6.19
N LYS A 277 22.17 -25.03 -5.96
CA LYS A 277 21.65 -24.43 -4.74
C LYS A 277 20.16 -24.15 -4.88
N VAL A 278 19.35 -24.66 -3.97
CA VAL A 278 17.89 -24.48 -3.97
C VAL A 278 17.45 -23.83 -2.66
N PRO A 279 16.75 -22.68 -2.72
CA PRO A 279 16.26 -21.99 -1.54
C PRO A 279 14.95 -22.58 -1.02
N PHE A 280 14.84 -22.66 0.30
CA PHE A 280 13.65 -23.12 1.02
C PHE A 280 13.27 -22.14 2.12
N LEU A 281 11.96 -21.93 2.27
CA LEU A 281 11.35 -21.20 3.37
C LEU A 281 10.68 -22.21 4.31
N ASN A 282 10.98 -22.16 5.61
CA ASN A 282 10.28 -22.99 6.59
C ASN A 282 9.10 -22.23 7.17
N ILE A 283 7.88 -22.70 6.88
CA ILE A 283 6.66 -22.16 7.49
C ILE A 283 5.99 -23.29 8.26
N ASN A 284 5.85 -23.10 9.58
CA ASN A 284 5.18 -24.06 10.47
C ASN A 284 5.69 -25.50 10.30
N GLY A 285 7.00 -25.69 10.15
CA GLY A 285 7.63 -27.01 10.01
C GLY A 285 7.61 -27.58 8.59
N LYS A 286 7.01 -26.90 7.61
CA LYS A 286 7.05 -27.30 6.19
C LYS A 286 8.10 -26.49 5.43
N ASN A 287 8.99 -27.18 4.73
CA ASN A 287 9.97 -26.56 3.83
C ASN A 287 9.34 -26.36 2.45
N LEU A 288 9.15 -25.11 2.05
CA LEU A 288 8.62 -24.72 0.76
C LEU A 288 9.76 -24.23 -0.11
N GLN A 289 9.93 -24.80 -1.30
CA GLN A 289 10.92 -24.29 -2.25
C GLN A 289 10.50 -22.89 -2.71
N ILE A 290 11.44 -21.95 -2.66
CA ILE A 290 11.24 -20.60 -3.18
C ILE A 290 11.59 -20.62 -4.68
N LEU A 291 10.69 -20.10 -5.50
CA LEU A 291 10.81 -20.05 -6.96
C LEU A 291 11.20 -18.66 -7.44
N ASP A 292 10.60 -17.62 -6.85
CA ASP A 292 10.84 -16.21 -7.19
C ASP A 292 10.65 -15.33 -5.94
N PHE A 293 11.26 -14.15 -5.95
CA PHE A 293 11.15 -13.17 -4.86
C PHE A 293 11.01 -11.76 -5.45
N ASN A 294 9.98 -11.03 -5.01
CA ASN A 294 9.76 -9.65 -5.43
C ASN A 294 9.71 -8.73 -4.21
N PHE A 295 10.81 -8.01 -4.01
CA PHE A 295 10.97 -7.09 -2.89
C PHE A 295 9.93 -5.96 -2.92
N LEU A 296 9.76 -5.31 -4.07
CA LEU A 296 8.87 -4.15 -4.22
C LEU A 296 7.39 -4.51 -4.11
N ALA A 297 7.01 -5.72 -4.51
CA ALA A 297 5.64 -6.20 -4.40
C ALA A 297 5.33 -6.80 -3.02
N GLY A 298 6.34 -7.01 -2.16
CA GLY A 298 6.14 -7.70 -0.89
C GLY A 298 5.74 -9.17 -1.06
N THR A 299 6.15 -9.82 -2.16
CA THR A 299 5.73 -11.18 -2.50
C THR A 299 6.89 -12.16 -2.63
N ILE A 300 6.60 -13.42 -2.34
CA ILE A 300 7.48 -14.57 -2.54
C ILE A 300 6.70 -15.67 -3.24
N GLU A 301 7.23 -16.20 -4.34
CA GLU A 301 6.61 -17.33 -5.03
C GLU A 301 7.20 -18.63 -4.51
N VAL A 302 6.34 -19.54 -4.07
CA VAL A 302 6.72 -20.82 -3.49
C VAL A 302 6.06 -21.98 -4.23
N ASN A 303 6.69 -23.14 -4.17
CA ASN A 303 6.11 -24.39 -4.67
C ASN A 303 5.12 -24.94 -3.64
N HIS A 304 3.85 -24.52 -3.74
CA HIS A 304 2.80 -24.84 -2.78
C HIS A 304 2.16 -26.20 -3.07
N PRO A 305 1.96 -27.07 -2.06
CA PRO A 305 1.43 -28.41 -2.27
C PRO A 305 -0.06 -28.39 -2.65
N ILE A 306 -0.47 -29.33 -3.50
CA ILE A 306 -1.89 -29.56 -3.79
C ILE A 306 -2.65 -29.77 -2.48
N THR A 307 -3.74 -29.01 -2.29
CA THR A 307 -4.50 -28.97 -1.04
C THR A 307 -5.42 -30.18 -0.88
N TYR A 308 -6.05 -30.60 -1.99
CA TYR A 308 -6.91 -31.78 -2.02
C TYR A 308 -6.73 -32.52 -3.34
N SER A 309 -6.66 -33.84 -3.35
CA SER A 309 -6.59 -34.65 -4.58
C SER A 309 -7.36 -35.96 -4.41
N ASN A 310 -8.17 -36.30 -5.40
CA ASN A 310 -8.92 -37.56 -5.44
C ASN A 310 -8.28 -38.61 -6.38
N CYS A 311 -7.10 -38.33 -6.95
CA CYS A 311 -6.48 -39.18 -8.00
C CYS A 311 -5.64 -40.30 -7.42
N ARG A 312 -4.88 -39.95 -6.39
CA ARG A 312 -3.92 -40.84 -5.74
C ARG A 312 -4.58 -41.31 -4.46
N LYS A 313 -4.34 -42.56 -4.07
CA LYS A 313 -4.78 -43.13 -2.77
C LYS A 313 -4.21 -42.38 -1.54
N ASN A 314 -3.57 -41.23 -1.74
CA ASN A 314 -3.08 -40.34 -0.72
C ASN A 314 -4.10 -39.21 -0.57
N HIS A 315 -4.92 -39.31 0.46
CA HIS A 315 -5.82 -38.24 0.86
C HIS A 315 -4.98 -37.13 1.52
N HIS A 316 -4.76 -36.02 0.81
CA HIS A 316 -4.44 -34.77 1.49
C HIS A 316 -5.72 -34.32 2.20
N ASN A 317 -5.64 -33.99 3.50
CA ASN A 317 -6.78 -33.74 4.40
C ASN A 317 -7.64 -32.51 4.03
N GLY A 318 -7.58 -32.00 2.80
CA GLY A 318 -8.29 -30.79 2.35
C GLY A 318 -7.81 -29.48 2.98
N MET A 319 -6.96 -29.55 4.00
CA MET A 319 -6.42 -28.40 4.70
C MET A 319 -5.20 -27.86 3.97
N SER A 320 -5.23 -26.57 3.68
CA SER A 320 -4.12 -25.84 3.07
C SER A 320 -2.92 -25.69 4.03
N LEU A 321 -1.81 -25.16 3.51
CA LEU A 321 -0.73 -24.67 4.36
C LEU A 321 -1.29 -23.57 5.29
N ASN A 322 -1.21 -23.83 6.60
CA ASN A 322 -1.65 -22.89 7.62
C ASN A 322 -0.59 -21.80 7.81
N LEU A 323 -0.91 -20.56 7.44
CA LEU A 323 -0.06 -19.37 7.62
C LEU A 323 -0.51 -18.52 8.82
N THR A 324 -1.56 -18.93 9.55
CA THR A 324 -2.08 -18.20 10.70
C THR A 324 -0.99 -18.06 11.78
N GLY A 325 -0.86 -16.85 12.32
CA GLY A 325 0.18 -16.51 13.30
C GLY A 325 1.58 -16.30 12.70
N THR A 326 1.72 -16.32 11.37
CA THR A 326 2.96 -15.97 10.66
C THR A 326 2.83 -14.59 10.00
N CYS A 327 3.95 -14.03 9.53
CA CYS A 327 3.94 -12.80 8.71
C CYS A 327 3.50 -13.02 7.26
N PHE A 328 3.04 -14.23 6.90
CA PHE A 328 2.67 -14.58 5.53
C PHE A 328 1.16 -14.77 5.38
N TYR A 329 0.65 -14.42 4.22
CA TYR A 329 -0.72 -14.73 3.79
C TYR A 329 -0.76 -14.97 2.27
N TYR A 330 -1.83 -15.59 1.77
CA TYR A 330 -1.97 -15.82 0.34
C TYR A 330 -2.22 -14.49 -0.38
N SER A 331 -1.44 -14.23 -1.44
CA SER A 331 -1.66 -13.06 -2.28
C SER A 331 -3.01 -13.14 -3.01
N ASP A 332 -3.68 -12.00 -3.13
CA ASP A 332 -4.87 -11.79 -3.96
C ASP A 332 -4.59 -11.87 -5.47
N SER A 333 -3.31 -11.91 -5.86
CA SER A 333 -2.87 -12.23 -7.22
C SER A 333 -2.88 -13.73 -7.53
N ASN A 334 -3.29 -14.57 -6.57
CA ASN A 334 -3.50 -15.99 -6.82
C ASN A 334 -4.97 -16.30 -7.10
N TYR A 335 -5.20 -17.49 -7.65
CA TYR A 335 -6.52 -18.09 -7.81
C TYR A 335 -6.56 -19.45 -7.14
N PHE A 336 -7.73 -19.82 -6.61
CA PHE A 336 -8.04 -21.22 -6.41
C PHE A 336 -8.30 -21.83 -7.78
N TRP A 337 -7.60 -22.92 -8.05
CA TRP A 337 -7.77 -23.68 -9.27
C TRP A 337 -8.12 -25.11 -8.94
N SER A 338 -9.15 -25.60 -9.61
CA SER A 338 -9.57 -26.98 -9.51
C SER A 338 -9.86 -27.53 -10.88
N SER A 339 -9.14 -28.57 -11.30
CA SER A 339 -9.41 -29.28 -12.55
C SER A 339 -10.05 -30.62 -12.25
N GLY A 340 -11.03 -31.01 -13.05
CA GLY A 340 -11.85 -32.20 -12.83
C GLY A 340 -13.25 -32.07 -13.44
N CYS A 341 -14.07 -33.10 -13.28
CA CYS A 341 -15.38 -33.21 -13.91
C CYS A 341 -16.42 -33.71 -12.91
N GLY A 342 -17.58 -33.04 -12.88
CA GLY A 342 -18.76 -33.50 -12.15
C GLY A 342 -18.70 -33.35 -10.63
N ASN A 343 -17.75 -32.57 -10.11
CA ASN A 343 -17.60 -32.32 -8.69
C ASN A 343 -18.06 -30.90 -8.32
N LEU A 344 -18.74 -30.75 -7.18
CA LEU A 344 -18.86 -29.47 -6.48
C LEU A 344 -17.60 -29.27 -5.64
N VAL A 345 -16.89 -28.19 -5.91
CA VAL A 345 -15.75 -27.75 -5.11
C VAL A 345 -16.23 -26.63 -4.20
N THR A 346 -15.96 -26.75 -2.90
CA THR A 346 -16.23 -25.70 -1.92
C THR A 346 -14.97 -25.36 -1.15
N ILE A 347 -14.75 -24.07 -0.94
CA ILE A 347 -13.61 -23.53 -0.21
C ILE A 347 -14.14 -22.79 1.01
N PHE A 348 -13.66 -23.18 2.18
CA PHE A 348 -13.98 -22.58 3.46
C PHE A 348 -12.74 -21.88 4.02
N GLY A 349 -12.94 -20.86 4.84
CA GLY A 349 -11.86 -20.13 5.49
C GLY A 349 -11.23 -20.90 6.65
N ASN A 350 -10.70 -20.16 7.62
CA ASN A 350 -10.08 -20.74 8.83
C ASN A 350 -11.08 -21.58 9.65
N GLU A 351 -12.38 -21.28 9.54
CA GLU A 351 -13.47 -22.02 10.17
C GLU A 351 -14.27 -22.76 9.09
N THR A 352 -14.64 -24.02 9.35
CA THR A 352 -15.34 -24.88 8.37
C THR A 352 -16.74 -24.39 8.00
N ASP A 353 -17.30 -23.46 8.76
CA ASP A 353 -18.63 -22.88 8.52
C ASP A 353 -18.55 -21.55 7.73
N ASN A 354 -17.34 -21.04 7.50
CA ASN A 354 -17.12 -19.82 6.73
C ASN A 354 -16.86 -20.14 5.26
N LEU A 355 -17.92 -20.34 4.48
CA LEU A 355 -17.82 -20.59 3.03
C LEU A 355 -17.27 -19.33 2.32
N ILE A 356 -16.05 -19.43 1.77
CA ILE A 356 -15.42 -18.37 0.99
C ILE A 356 -15.97 -18.37 -0.44
N SER A 357 -15.99 -19.55 -1.07
CA SER A 357 -16.34 -19.68 -2.47
C SER A 357 -16.66 -21.12 -2.84
N GLY A 358 -17.25 -21.32 -4.01
CA GLY A 358 -17.48 -22.65 -4.55
C GLY A 358 -17.70 -22.62 -6.05
N CYS A 359 -17.49 -23.76 -6.69
CA CYS A 359 -17.73 -23.95 -8.11
C CYS A 359 -18.30 -25.33 -8.38
N LEU A 360 -19.11 -25.45 -9.44
CA LEU A 360 -19.50 -26.75 -9.97
C LEU A 360 -18.67 -27.02 -11.23
N GLN A 361 -17.87 -28.08 -11.20
CA GLN A 361 -17.13 -28.54 -12.38
C GLN A 361 -18.08 -29.05 -13.46
N PRO A 362 -17.76 -28.87 -14.75
CA PRO A 362 -18.63 -29.29 -15.84
C PRO A 362 -18.78 -30.81 -15.89
N SER A 363 -19.85 -31.27 -16.52
CA SER A 363 -20.08 -32.69 -16.77
C SER A 363 -19.28 -33.16 -17.98
N CYS A 364 -18.46 -34.20 -17.82
CA CYS A 364 -17.66 -34.77 -18.91
C CYS A 364 -18.31 -36.07 -19.46
N ARG A 365 -18.30 -36.22 -20.79
CA ARG A 365 -18.82 -37.41 -21.50
C ARG A 365 -17.69 -38.37 -21.87
N ILE A 366 -17.99 -39.66 -21.94
CA ILE A 366 -17.03 -40.78 -22.11
C ILE A 366 -16.13 -40.68 -23.37
N ASN A 367 -16.46 -39.87 -24.38
CA ASN A 367 -15.78 -39.86 -25.69
C ASN A 367 -15.30 -38.47 -26.20
N ASN A 368 -15.34 -37.41 -25.40
CA ASN A 368 -14.77 -36.12 -25.81
C ASN A 368 -13.44 -35.88 -25.08
N ASN A 369 -12.38 -35.58 -25.84
CA ASN A 369 -11.16 -34.97 -25.30
C ASN A 369 -11.52 -33.56 -24.83
N THR A 370 -11.99 -33.43 -23.59
CA THR A 370 -12.17 -32.15 -22.94
C THR A 370 -10.83 -31.66 -22.41
N SER A 371 -10.40 -30.47 -22.85
CA SER A 371 -9.23 -29.79 -22.30
C SER A 371 -9.32 -29.69 -20.76
N PRO A 372 -8.19 -29.85 -20.04
CA PRO A 372 -8.12 -29.63 -18.59
C PRO A 372 -8.60 -28.24 -18.15
N ILE A 373 -8.46 -27.23 -19.03
CA ILE A 373 -8.86 -25.84 -18.82
C ILE A 373 -10.38 -25.70 -18.96
N ALA A 374 -10.95 -26.29 -20.01
CA ALA A 374 -12.40 -26.32 -20.23
C ALA A 374 -13.16 -27.11 -19.14
N SER A 375 -12.44 -27.93 -18.38
CA SER A 375 -12.94 -28.72 -17.24
C SER A 375 -12.35 -28.23 -15.91
N SER A 376 -12.22 -26.92 -15.75
CA SER A 376 -11.67 -26.35 -14.52
C SER A 376 -12.52 -25.23 -13.94
N CYS A 377 -12.34 -25.03 -12.65
CA CYS A 377 -12.83 -23.87 -11.92
C CYS A 377 -11.66 -22.97 -11.54
N LEU A 378 -11.88 -21.68 -11.73
CA LEU A 378 -11.02 -20.63 -11.24
C LEU A 378 -11.83 -19.75 -10.30
N LEU A 379 -11.39 -19.60 -9.04
CA LEU A 379 -12.04 -18.75 -8.05
C LEU A 379 -11.01 -17.77 -7.48
N THR A 380 -11.46 -16.55 -7.16
CA THR A 380 -10.61 -15.52 -6.57
C THR A 380 -10.31 -15.82 -5.11
N ILE A 381 -9.13 -15.37 -4.65
CA ILE A 381 -8.73 -15.48 -3.25
C ILE A 381 -9.05 -14.17 -2.52
N PRO A 382 -9.73 -14.21 -1.36
CA PRO A 382 -9.95 -13.01 -0.55
C PRO A 382 -8.63 -12.50 0.05
N LYS A 383 -8.53 -11.18 0.22
CA LYS A 383 -7.35 -10.56 0.83
C LYS A 383 -7.16 -11.02 2.27
N GLY A 384 -5.89 -11.16 2.68
CA GLY A 384 -5.52 -11.55 4.05
C GLY A 384 -5.81 -13.01 4.40
N LEU A 385 -6.17 -13.85 3.43
CA LEU A 385 -6.40 -15.27 3.67
C LEU A 385 -5.11 -15.93 4.18
N SER A 386 -5.15 -16.51 5.38
CA SER A 386 -4.00 -17.19 5.99
C SER A 386 -4.11 -18.71 6.00
N SER A 387 -5.34 -19.24 6.00
CA SER A 387 -5.58 -20.66 5.77
C SER A 387 -6.97 -20.85 5.16
N PHE A 388 -7.16 -22.02 4.55
CA PHE A 388 -8.43 -22.44 3.98
C PHE A 388 -8.54 -23.97 4.00
N PHE A 389 -9.77 -24.43 3.91
CA PHE A 389 -10.13 -25.84 3.76
C PHE A 389 -10.89 -26.02 2.45
N ALA A 390 -10.44 -26.95 1.61
CA ALA A 390 -11.10 -27.31 0.37
C ALA A 390 -11.80 -28.66 0.53
N ASN A 391 -13.06 -28.71 0.10
CA ASN A 391 -13.82 -29.94 -0.02
C ASN A 391 -14.29 -30.14 -1.46
N MET A 392 -14.41 -31.39 -1.87
CA MET A 392 -14.90 -31.77 -3.17
C MET A 392 -15.94 -32.88 -3.03
N SER A 393 -17.19 -32.54 -3.35
CA SER A 393 -18.34 -33.44 -3.27
C SER A 393 -18.78 -33.87 -4.66
N ASN A 394 -19.00 -35.17 -4.86
CA ASN A 394 -19.49 -35.69 -6.13
C ASN A 394 -20.96 -35.28 -6.34
N MET A 395 -21.25 -34.60 -7.46
CA MET A 395 -22.61 -34.16 -7.82
C MET A 395 -23.20 -34.95 -9.00
N VAL A 396 -22.51 -35.98 -9.47
CA VAL A 396 -22.98 -36.81 -10.58
C VAL A 396 -24.05 -37.79 -10.08
N ASP A 397 -25.25 -37.70 -10.64
CA ASP A 397 -26.32 -38.67 -10.41
C ASP A 397 -25.88 -40.06 -10.93
N SER A 398 -25.82 -41.06 -10.04
CA SER A 398 -25.31 -42.41 -10.35
C SER A 398 -26.13 -43.15 -11.41
N SER A 399 -27.30 -42.61 -11.76
CA SER A 399 -28.22 -43.17 -12.76
C SER A 399 -27.81 -42.89 -14.22
N ASP A 400 -26.95 -41.90 -14.49
CA ASP A 400 -26.53 -41.52 -15.85
C ASP A 400 -25.15 -42.11 -16.21
N TYR A 401 -25.15 -43.34 -16.75
CA TYR A 401 -23.95 -44.06 -17.21
C TYR A 401 -23.07 -43.27 -18.20
N ARG A 402 -23.59 -42.22 -18.86
CA ARG A 402 -22.82 -41.44 -19.84
C ARG A 402 -21.94 -40.36 -19.21
N ARG A 403 -22.08 -40.07 -17.90
CA ARG A 403 -21.30 -39.08 -17.17
C ARG A 403 -20.18 -39.78 -16.40
N LYS A 404 -18.96 -39.27 -16.52
CA LYS A 404 -17.79 -39.78 -15.80
C LYS A 404 -17.43 -38.84 -14.65
N THR A 405 -17.21 -39.40 -13.47
CA THR A 405 -16.41 -38.74 -12.42
C THR A 405 -14.96 -38.78 -12.87
N SER A 406 -14.36 -37.61 -13.13
CA SER A 406 -12.92 -37.57 -13.33
C SER A 406 -12.23 -37.40 -11.99
N CYS A 407 -10.98 -37.82 -11.93
CA CYS A 407 -10.17 -37.33 -10.84
C CYS A 407 -10.06 -35.80 -10.92
N GLY A 408 -10.29 -35.13 -9.80
CA GLY A 408 -9.91 -33.74 -9.61
C GLY A 408 -9.03 -33.48 -8.40
N PHE A 409 -8.52 -32.26 -8.34
CA PHE A 409 -7.75 -31.73 -7.23
C PHE A 409 -8.05 -30.24 -7.07
N VAL A 410 -7.68 -29.68 -5.92
CA VAL A 410 -7.76 -28.24 -5.63
C VAL A 410 -6.38 -27.76 -5.22
N SER A 411 -5.93 -26.67 -5.82
CA SER A 411 -4.68 -25.98 -5.48
C SER A 411 -4.84 -24.47 -5.57
N VAL A 412 -3.91 -23.74 -4.96
CA VAL A 412 -3.69 -22.33 -5.26
C VAL A 412 -2.67 -22.23 -6.38
N ILE A 413 -2.88 -21.30 -7.30
CA ILE A 413 -1.94 -21.00 -8.39
C ILE A 413 -1.74 -19.49 -8.51
N SER A 414 -0.53 -19.06 -8.85
CA SER A 414 -0.27 -17.67 -9.23
C SER A 414 -0.87 -17.34 -10.60
N TYR A 415 -1.36 -16.12 -10.80
CA TYR A 415 -1.78 -15.60 -12.12
C TYR A 415 -0.68 -15.70 -13.20
N LYS A 416 0.61 -15.74 -12.79
CA LYS A 416 1.74 -15.91 -13.71
C LYS A 416 1.89 -17.33 -14.22
N SER A 417 1.20 -18.30 -13.60
CA SER A 417 1.29 -19.70 -14.00
C SER A 417 0.65 -19.87 -15.37
N ASP A 418 1.45 -20.22 -16.37
CA ASP A 418 0.94 -20.63 -17.68
C ASP A 418 0.11 -21.92 -17.49
N LEU A 419 -1.12 -21.93 -18.01
CA LEU A 419 -2.08 -23.03 -17.91
C LEU A 419 -2.31 -23.71 -19.27
N ASN A 420 -1.35 -23.64 -20.19
CA ASN A 420 -1.49 -24.15 -21.56
C ASN A 420 -1.92 -25.64 -21.67
N ASP A 421 -2.59 -26.01 -22.77
CA ASP A 421 -3.33 -27.28 -22.95
C ASP A 421 -2.52 -28.60 -22.84
N ASP A 422 -1.18 -28.57 -22.78
CA ASP A 422 -0.27 -29.75 -22.75
C ASP A 422 0.18 -30.15 -21.32
N PHE A 423 -0.66 -29.88 -20.33
CA PHE A 423 -0.34 -30.09 -18.92
C PHE A 423 -0.60 -31.57 -18.50
N ASP A 424 0.44 -32.41 -18.53
CA ASP A 424 0.38 -33.74 -17.90
C ASP A 424 0.32 -33.61 -16.37
N LEU A 425 -0.90 -33.46 -15.88
CA LEU A 425 -1.22 -33.29 -14.47
C LEU A 425 -1.07 -34.56 -13.62
N SER A 426 -0.83 -35.71 -14.24
CA SER A 426 -0.84 -37.00 -13.55
C SER A 426 0.26 -37.12 -12.48
N ASN A 427 1.34 -36.34 -12.63
CA ASN A 427 2.53 -36.40 -11.78
C ASN A 427 2.80 -35.15 -10.93
N ARG A 428 2.01 -34.09 -11.07
CA ARG A 428 2.26 -32.85 -10.33
C ARG A 428 1.74 -32.95 -8.90
N THR A 429 2.54 -32.46 -7.96
CA THR A 429 2.22 -32.47 -6.51
C THR A 429 2.19 -31.07 -5.89
N HIS A 430 2.74 -30.07 -6.60
CA HIS A 430 2.86 -28.70 -6.14
C HIS A 430 2.68 -27.71 -7.30
N PHE A 431 2.24 -26.50 -6.99
CA PHE A 431 2.04 -25.40 -7.92
C PHE A 431 2.70 -24.11 -7.43
N PRO A 432 3.24 -23.27 -8.34
CA PRO A 432 3.69 -21.92 -8.00
C PRO A 432 2.55 -21.11 -7.39
N THR A 433 2.77 -20.56 -6.21
CA THR A 433 1.81 -19.73 -5.46
C THR A 433 2.56 -18.56 -4.85
N GLN A 434 2.00 -17.35 -4.95
CA GLN A 434 2.56 -16.16 -4.34
C GLN A 434 2.07 -16.00 -2.89
N LEU A 435 2.97 -15.99 -1.93
CA LEU A 435 2.68 -15.53 -0.58
C LEU A 435 3.04 -14.05 -0.49
N GLN A 436 2.18 -13.27 0.15
CA GLN A 436 2.51 -11.91 0.57
C GLN A 436 3.15 -11.98 1.95
N TRP A 437 4.29 -11.30 2.09
CA TRP A 437 4.95 -11.07 3.38
C TRP A 437 4.87 -9.60 3.81
N ALA A 438 4.34 -8.77 2.92
CA ALA A 438 4.29 -7.33 3.03
C ALA A 438 3.11 -6.82 2.19
N THR A 439 2.40 -5.80 2.68
CA THR A 439 1.32 -5.15 1.96
C THR A 439 1.85 -3.91 1.25
N LEU A 440 1.72 -3.85 -0.07
CA LEU A 440 2.04 -2.62 -0.81
C LEU A 440 1.07 -1.51 -0.42
N LEU A 441 1.61 -0.38 0.01
CA LEU A 441 0.86 0.86 0.23
C LEU A 441 0.83 1.71 -1.04
N TYR A 442 -0.32 2.31 -1.32
CA TYR A 442 -0.51 3.15 -2.49
C TYR A 442 -0.01 4.57 -2.22
N GLY A 443 1.03 5.00 -2.93
CA GLY A 443 1.58 6.36 -2.85
C GLY A 443 3.10 6.33 -2.87
N GLU A 444 3.70 7.42 -3.35
CA GLU A 444 5.15 7.59 -3.29
C GLU A 444 5.58 7.80 -1.84
N CYS A 445 6.65 7.12 -1.42
CA CYS A 445 7.31 7.39 -0.16
C CYS A 445 8.72 7.91 -0.43
N TYR A 446 9.37 8.50 0.57
CA TYR A 446 10.74 8.99 0.44
C TYR A 446 11.61 8.33 1.49
N LEU A 447 12.83 7.95 1.11
CA LEU A 447 13.81 7.40 2.05
C LEU A 447 14.07 8.42 3.17
N ASN A 448 14.24 7.93 4.40
CA ASN A 448 14.55 8.76 5.55
C ASN A 448 16.01 9.23 5.51
N ASP A 449 16.30 10.46 5.91
CA ASP A 449 17.65 11.02 5.85
C ASP A 449 18.53 10.57 7.05
N SER A 450 18.00 9.72 7.93
CA SER A 450 18.69 9.15 9.09
C SER A 450 19.47 7.87 8.75
N SER A 451 20.26 7.38 9.72
CA SER A 451 20.96 6.08 9.68
C SER A 451 20.04 4.86 9.48
N ASP A 452 18.72 5.06 9.42
CA ASP A 452 17.74 3.99 9.23
C ASP A 452 17.52 3.64 7.75
N THR A 453 18.17 4.37 6.82
CA THR A 453 18.19 4.00 5.41
C THR A 453 19.26 2.95 5.14
N SER A 454 18.80 1.82 4.62
CA SER A 454 19.61 0.67 4.25
C SER A 454 19.55 0.44 2.75
N CYS A 455 20.69 0.49 2.08
CA CYS A 455 20.81 0.25 0.65
C CYS A 455 21.59 -1.02 0.35
N THR A 456 21.35 -1.61 -0.81
CA THR A 456 22.20 -2.66 -1.35
C THR A 456 23.59 -2.09 -1.67
N LEU A 457 24.63 -2.95 -1.67
CA LEU A 457 26.01 -2.53 -1.96
C LEU A 457 26.20 -1.81 -3.31
N ASP A 458 25.39 -2.16 -4.30
CA ASP A 458 25.36 -1.52 -5.63
C ASP A 458 24.49 -0.25 -5.68
N GLY A 459 23.77 0.06 -4.59
CA GLY A 459 22.79 1.14 -4.54
C GLY A 459 21.64 0.94 -5.51
N GLN A 460 21.30 -0.28 -5.91
CA GLN A 460 20.15 -0.53 -6.77
C GLN A 460 18.84 -0.46 -6.00
N TYR A 461 18.82 -0.95 -4.75
CA TYR A 461 17.65 -0.94 -3.89
C TYR A 461 17.97 -0.31 -2.55
N CYS A 462 17.08 0.56 -2.09
CA CYS A 462 17.20 1.20 -0.79
C CYS A 462 15.87 1.08 -0.07
N TRP A 463 15.91 0.95 1.25
CA TRP A 463 14.71 1.03 2.06
C TRP A 463 14.98 1.78 3.36
N SER A 464 13.93 2.35 3.94
CA SER A 464 13.98 3.00 5.25
C SER A 464 12.74 2.64 6.05
N LYS A 465 12.90 2.50 7.38
CA LYS A 465 11.75 2.32 8.28
C LYS A 465 11.04 3.67 8.43
N LEU A 466 9.76 3.70 8.06
CA LEU A 466 8.86 4.84 8.31
C LEU A 466 8.26 4.75 9.72
N SER A 467 7.97 3.53 10.19
CA SER A 467 7.53 3.25 11.56
C SER A 467 7.87 1.79 11.93
N SER A 468 7.34 1.27 13.04
CA SER A 468 7.58 -0.11 13.46
C SER A 468 7.15 -1.15 12.43
N ASN A 469 6.07 -0.86 11.68
CA ASN A 469 5.44 -1.78 10.75
C ASN A 469 5.45 -1.27 9.30
N HIS A 470 6.06 -0.12 9.02
CA HIS A 470 6.03 0.47 7.68
C HIS A 470 7.44 0.72 7.17
N LEU A 471 7.69 0.30 5.92
CA LEU A 471 8.94 0.46 5.20
C LEU A 471 8.68 1.30 3.95
N CYS A 472 9.57 2.23 3.65
CA CYS A 472 9.66 2.82 2.32
C CYS A 472 10.71 2.06 1.54
N SER A 473 10.36 1.49 0.40
CA SER A 473 11.24 0.68 -0.43
C SER A 473 11.37 1.27 -1.83
N CYS A 474 12.59 1.48 -2.29
CA CYS A 474 12.90 2.21 -3.50
C CYS A 474 13.84 1.40 -4.40
N GLN A 475 13.60 1.49 -5.71
CA GLN A 475 14.51 1.00 -6.73
C GLN A 475 15.12 2.17 -7.48
N ARG A 476 16.42 2.12 -7.76
CA ARG A 476 17.09 3.11 -8.58
C ARG A 476 16.71 2.91 -10.05
N ASP A 477 16.20 3.96 -10.69
CA ASP A 477 15.94 3.93 -12.12
C ASP A 477 17.26 3.88 -12.90
N THR A 478 17.32 3.06 -13.95
CA THR A 478 18.54 2.81 -14.74
C THR A 478 19.08 4.05 -15.47
N ASN A 479 18.28 5.12 -15.56
CA ASN A 479 18.60 6.37 -16.23
C ASN A 479 18.56 7.62 -15.32
N ASP A 480 18.31 7.47 -14.01
CA ASP A 480 18.14 8.59 -13.08
C ASP A 480 19.02 8.44 -11.84
N ILE A 481 19.44 9.56 -11.26
CA ILE A 481 20.21 9.62 -9.99
C ILE A 481 19.24 9.58 -8.80
N SER A 482 17.95 9.85 -9.02
CA SER A 482 16.93 9.98 -7.98
C SER A 482 16.10 8.71 -7.76
N TYR A 483 15.87 8.33 -6.50
CA TYR A 483 15.00 7.22 -6.11
C TYR A 483 13.51 7.61 -6.05
N SER A 484 13.19 8.91 -6.14
CA SER A 484 11.93 9.48 -5.67
C SER A 484 10.67 8.99 -6.39
N ARG A 485 10.77 8.56 -7.65
CA ARG A 485 9.62 8.11 -8.46
C ARG A 485 9.36 6.60 -8.40
N SER A 486 10.26 5.85 -7.79
CA SER A 486 10.24 4.38 -7.75
C SER A 486 10.13 3.82 -6.33
N CYS A 487 9.90 4.70 -5.35
CA CYS A 487 9.70 4.37 -3.96
C CYS A 487 8.24 4.02 -3.64
N LYS A 488 8.02 2.89 -2.97
CA LYS A 488 6.71 2.42 -2.53
C LYS A 488 6.71 2.10 -1.04
N GLY A 489 5.64 2.51 -0.35
CA GLY A 489 5.41 2.11 1.03
C GLY A 489 5.03 0.64 1.11
N ILE A 490 5.47 -0.05 2.15
CA ILE A 490 5.18 -1.45 2.41
C ILE A 490 4.86 -1.60 3.91
N SER A 491 3.77 -2.29 4.26
CA SER A 491 3.38 -2.61 5.64
C SER A 491 3.58 -4.08 6.00
#